data_AF-A0A946ZMJ6-F1
#
_entry.id   AF-A0A946ZMJ6-F1
#
_cell.length_a   1.000
_cell.length_b   1.000
_cell.length_c   1.000
_cell.angle_alpha   90.00
_cell.angle_beta   90.00
_cell.angle_gamma   90.00
#
_symmetry.space_group_name_H-M   'P 1'
#
loop_
_entity.id
_entity.type
_entity.pdbx_description
1 polymer ?
#
loop_
_entity_poly.entity_id
_entity_poly.type
_entity_poly.pdbx_seq_one_letter_code
_entity_poly.pdbx_strand_id
1 'polypeptide(L)'
;MDEVKRLIDEIRKGEIKPIYFLMGEEGYYIDRIADFISKNVLSEEEKGFNQMVLYGKDVSVDDIVSNAKRFPMMSERQVIIVKEAQHLSRTIEQLAAYAENPQPSTVLVICYKYKKLDKRKKL
;
A
#
# COMPACT_ATOMS: atom_id res chain seq x y z
N MET A 1 14.63 -3.16 -12.14
CA MET A 1 13.70 -3.01 -13.29
C MET A 1 12.82 -4.24 -13.51
N ASP A 2 13.35 -5.46 -13.46
CA ASP A 2 12.55 -6.67 -13.74
C ASP A 2 11.47 -6.94 -12.68
N GLU A 3 11.75 -6.66 -11.41
CA GLU A 3 10.78 -6.81 -10.32
C GLU A 3 9.57 -5.86 -10.47
N VAL A 4 9.81 -4.63 -10.91
CA VAL A 4 8.75 -3.65 -11.19
C VAL A 4 7.83 -4.14 -12.31
N LYS A 5 8.42 -4.64 -13.40
CA LYS A 5 7.66 -5.20 -14.52
C LYS A 5 6.84 -6.41 -14.08
N ARG A 6 7.47 -7.33 -13.34
CA ARG A 6 6.81 -8.52 -12.80
C ARG A 6 5.61 -8.14 -11.94
N LEU A 7 5.77 -7.20 -11.00
CA LEU A 7 4.68 -6.78 -10.11
C LEU A 7 3.51 -6.17 -10.89
N ILE A 8 3.81 -5.32 -11.89
CA ILE A 8 2.79 -4.75 -12.78
C ILE A 8 2.06 -5.86 -13.55
N ASP A 9 2.79 -6.86 -14.05
CA ASP A 9 2.19 -7.98 -14.79
C ASP A 9 1.34 -8.90 -13.91
N GLU A 10 1.74 -9.14 -12.65
CA GLU A 10 0.93 -9.86 -11.65
C GLU A 10 -0.38 -9.09 -11.36
N ILE A 11 -0.31 -7.77 -11.14
CA ILE A 11 -1.50 -6.94 -10.93
C ILE A 11 -2.43 -6.97 -12.15
N ARG A 12 -1.88 -6.93 -13.38
CA ARG A 12 -2.66 -7.03 -14.63
C ARG A 12 -3.40 -8.35 -14.77
N LYS A 13 -2.86 -9.44 -14.22
CA LYS A 13 -3.51 -10.76 -14.21
C LYS A 13 -4.57 -10.88 -13.12
N GLY A 14 -4.79 -9.83 -12.32
CA GLY A 14 -5.70 -9.87 -11.18
C GLY A 14 -5.11 -10.54 -9.93
N GLU A 15 -3.81 -10.85 -9.93
CA GLU A 15 -3.10 -11.42 -8.77
C GLU A 15 -2.80 -10.34 -7.72
N ILE A 16 -3.85 -9.72 -7.21
CA ILE A 16 -3.76 -8.56 -6.32
C ILE A 16 -3.50 -9.03 -4.88
N LYS A 17 -2.35 -8.65 -4.32
CA LYS A 17 -2.01 -8.89 -2.92
C LYS A 17 -2.65 -7.86 -1.99
N PRO A 18 -2.97 -8.23 -0.74
CA PRO A 18 -3.57 -7.30 0.21
C PRO A 18 -2.59 -6.24 0.75
N ILE A 19 -1.28 -6.48 0.65
CA ILE A 19 -0.25 -5.54 1.09
C ILE A 19 0.85 -5.46 0.03
N TYR A 20 1.23 -4.24 -0.34
CA TYR A 20 2.41 -3.92 -1.14
C TYR A 20 3.31 -2.99 -0.34
N PHE A 21 4.42 -3.51 0.18
CA PHE A 21 5.43 -2.69 0.87
C PHE A 21 6.53 -2.28 -0.13
N LEU A 22 6.39 -1.08 -0.70
CA LEU A 22 7.26 -0.58 -1.75
C LEU A 22 8.36 0.27 -1.12
N MET A 23 9.58 -0.28 -1.02
CA MET A 23 10.72 0.41 -0.43
C MET A 23 11.95 0.45 -1.34
N GLY A 24 12.78 1.47 -1.17
CA GLY A 24 14.00 1.61 -1.94
C GLY A 24 14.45 3.05 -2.12
N GLU A 25 15.64 3.20 -2.70
CA GLU A 25 16.24 4.51 -2.97
C GLU A 25 15.62 5.17 -4.21
N GLU A 26 15.13 4.35 -5.15
CA GLU A 26 14.58 4.79 -6.42
C GLU A 26 13.07 5.08 -6.32
N GLY A 27 12.73 6.26 -5.79
CA GLY A 27 11.35 6.71 -5.59
C GLY A 27 10.47 6.66 -6.85
N TYR A 28 11.06 6.88 -8.04
CA TYR A 28 10.35 6.82 -9.32
C TYR A 28 9.63 5.48 -9.56
N TYR A 29 10.27 4.35 -9.25
CA TYR A 29 9.65 3.04 -9.44
C TYR A 29 8.55 2.76 -8.43
N ILE A 30 8.72 3.23 -7.19
CA ILE A 30 7.69 3.15 -6.15
C ILE A 30 6.44 3.93 -6.60
N ASP A 31 6.63 5.16 -7.09
CA ASP A 31 5.54 5.99 -7.60
C ASP A 31 4.86 5.34 -8.80
N ARG A 32 5.65 4.78 -9.73
CA ARG A 32 5.09 4.09 -10.91
C ARG A 32 4.21 2.90 -10.53
N ILE A 33 4.61 2.08 -9.55
CA ILE A 33 3.82 0.95 -9.08
C ILE A 33 2.57 1.45 -8.35
N ALA A 34 2.72 2.41 -7.43
CA ALA A 34 1.59 2.95 -6.67
C ALA A 34 0.54 3.58 -7.58
N ASP A 35 0.98 4.35 -8.57
CA ASP A 35 0.10 4.94 -9.58
C ASP A 35 -0.56 3.88 -10.46
N PHE A 36 0.15 2.78 -10.77
CA PHE A 36 -0.42 1.66 -11.50
C PHE A 36 -1.54 0.99 -10.70
N ILE A 37 -1.30 0.70 -9.41
CA ILE A 37 -2.32 0.14 -8.51
C ILE A 37 -3.52 1.09 -8.41
N SER A 38 -3.26 2.37 -8.16
CA SER A 38 -4.30 3.40 -8.04
C SER A 38 -5.20 3.49 -9.27
N LYS A 39 -4.64 3.25 -10.47
CA LYS A 39 -5.37 3.39 -11.72
C LYS A 39 -6.13 2.12 -12.12
N ASN A 40 -5.64 0.93 -11.75
CA ASN A 40 -6.08 -0.32 -12.37
C ASN A 40 -6.78 -1.30 -11.43
N VAL A 41 -6.71 -1.12 -10.11
CA VAL A 41 -7.34 -2.06 -9.15
C VAL A 41 -8.84 -1.80 -8.97
N LEU A 42 -9.28 -0.56 -9.16
CA LEU A 42 -10.67 -0.12 -9.03
C LEU A 42 -11.13 0.52 -10.33
N SER A 43 -12.41 0.38 -10.64
CA SER A 43 -13.06 1.18 -11.69
C SER A 43 -13.09 2.67 -11.30
N GLU A 44 -13.34 3.57 -12.25
CA GLU A 44 -13.42 5.00 -11.97
C GLU A 44 -14.56 5.32 -10.99
N GLU A 45 -15.68 4.59 -11.07
CA GLU A 45 -16.84 4.74 -10.19
C GLU A 45 -16.54 4.28 -8.76
N GLU A 46 -15.76 3.20 -8.61
CA GLU A 46 -15.40 2.64 -7.30
C GLU A 46 -14.41 3.54 -6.55
N LYS A 47 -13.49 4.21 -7.26
CA LYS A 47 -12.41 5.02 -6.66
C LYS A 47 -12.93 6.10 -5.71
N GLY A 48 -14.06 6.73 -6.03
CA GLY A 48 -14.61 7.81 -5.21
C GLY A 48 -14.94 7.39 -3.77
N PHE A 49 -15.22 6.11 -3.55
CA PHE A 49 -15.60 5.57 -2.24
C PHE A 49 -14.54 4.63 -1.66
N ASN A 50 -13.80 3.94 -2.53
CA ASN A 50 -12.94 2.82 -2.14
C ASN A 50 -11.45 3.14 -2.29
N GLN A 51 -11.05 4.34 -2.74
CA GLN A 51 -9.66 4.74 -2.80
C GLN A 51 -9.33 5.85 -1.79
N MET A 52 -8.24 5.67 -1.05
CA MET A 52 -7.75 6.64 -0.08
C MET A 52 -6.25 6.87 -0.26
N VAL A 53 -5.83 8.13 -0.26
CA VAL A 53 -4.42 8.50 -0.26
C VAL A 53 -4.09 9.20 1.06
N LEU A 54 -3.19 8.58 1.82
CA LEU A 54 -2.67 9.08 3.09
C LEU A 54 -1.22 9.52 2.89
N TYR A 55 -0.76 10.48 3.70
CA TYR A 55 0.63 10.91 3.70
C TYR A 55 1.26 10.58 5.05
N GLY A 56 2.37 9.86 5.06
CA GLY A 56 3.00 9.34 6.28
C GLY A 56 3.46 10.40 7.28
N LYS A 57 3.50 11.68 6.89
CA LYS A 57 3.74 12.81 7.79
C LYS A 57 2.50 13.27 8.57
N ASP A 58 1.31 12.94 8.08
CA ASP A 58 0.03 13.45 8.56
C ASP A 58 -0.84 12.36 9.25
N VAL A 59 -0.36 11.11 9.29
CA VAL A 59 -1.11 9.96 9.83
C VAL A 59 -0.26 9.15 10.79
N SER A 60 -0.91 8.41 11.69
CA SER A 60 -0.29 7.36 12.49
C SER A 60 -0.45 5.98 11.85
N VAL A 61 0.29 4.98 12.35
CA VAL A 61 0.08 3.58 11.94
C VAL A 61 -1.31 3.10 12.34
N ASP A 62 -1.81 3.52 13.51
CA ASP A 62 -3.16 3.16 13.97
C ASP A 62 -4.25 3.70 13.04
N ASP A 63 -4.08 4.91 12.51
CA ASP A 63 -4.99 5.48 11.50
C ASP A 63 -5.00 4.63 10.22
N ILE A 64 -3.81 4.23 9.75
CA ILE A 64 -3.67 3.38 8.55
C ILE A 64 -4.38 2.05 8.77
N VAL A 65 -4.11 1.37 9.89
CA VAL A 65 -4.73 0.09 10.23
C VAL A 65 -6.24 0.22 10.37
N SER A 66 -6.72 1.30 11.01
CA SER A 66 -8.15 1.55 11.19
C SER A 66 -8.87 1.73 9.87
N ASN A 67 -8.27 2.41 8.90
CA ASN A 67 -8.83 2.51 7.55
C ASN A 67 -8.73 1.18 6.80
N ALA A 68 -7.60 0.47 6.92
CA ALA A 68 -7.37 -0.81 6.25
C ALA A 68 -8.31 -1.94 6.69
N LYS A 69 -8.86 -1.86 7.91
CA LYS A 69 -9.85 -2.81 8.43
C LYS A 69 -11.29 -2.53 7.98
N ARG A 70 -11.56 -1.41 7.30
CA ARG A 70 -12.90 -1.11 6.79
C ARG A 70 -13.27 -2.05 5.65
N PHE A 71 -14.56 -2.25 5.41
CA PHE A 71 -15.04 -2.96 4.24
C PHE A 71 -15.23 -1.97 3.08
N PRO A 72 -14.97 -2.39 1.83
CA PRO A 72 -15.29 -1.58 0.67
C PRO A 72 -16.81 -1.37 0.53
N MET A 73 -17.18 -0.25 -0.08
CA MET A 73 -18.56 0.12 -0.39
C MET A 73 -18.89 -0.30 -1.82
N MET A 74 -19.82 -1.25 -1.98
CA MET A 74 -20.32 -1.73 -3.28
C MET A 74 -19.19 -2.11 -4.27
N SER A 75 -18.06 -2.59 -3.76
CA SER A 75 -16.89 -3.04 -4.51
C SER A 75 -16.28 -4.27 -3.83
N GLU A 76 -15.53 -5.07 -4.58
CA GLU A 76 -14.77 -6.19 -4.01
C GLU A 76 -13.60 -5.72 -3.15
N ARG A 77 -13.04 -4.54 -3.44
CA ARG A 77 -11.78 -4.08 -2.84
C ARG A 77 -11.83 -2.60 -2.47
N GLN A 78 -11.00 -2.23 -1.49
CA GLN A 78 -10.56 -0.85 -1.29
C GLN A 78 -9.04 -0.75 -1.46
N VAL A 79 -8.58 0.42 -1.88
CA VAL A 79 -7.17 0.73 -2.11
C VAL A 79 -6.76 1.87 -1.19
N ILE A 80 -5.78 1.62 -0.32
CA ILE A 80 -5.21 2.63 0.59
C ILE A 80 -3.75 2.81 0.24
N ILE A 81 -3.38 4.03 -0.17
CA ILE A 81 -2.02 4.36 -0.58
C ILE A 81 -1.42 5.31 0.46
N VAL A 82 -0.38 4.88 1.14
CA VAL A 82 0.38 5.67 2.11
C VAL A 82 1.63 6.22 1.42
N LYS A 83 1.56 7.45 0.95
CA LYS A 83 2.68 8.18 0.34
C LYS A 83 3.67 8.65 1.42
N GLU A 84 4.94 8.73 1.05
CA GLU A 84 6.01 9.22 1.94
C GLU A 84 6.07 8.47 3.30
N ALA A 85 5.88 7.15 3.27
CA ALA A 85 5.77 6.33 4.47
C ALA A 85 7.07 6.26 5.30
N GLN A 86 8.21 6.70 4.76
CA GLN A 86 9.47 6.83 5.50
C GLN A 86 9.37 7.76 6.71
N HIS A 87 8.39 8.67 6.73
CA HIS A 87 8.08 9.51 7.88
C HIS A 87 7.55 8.71 9.08
N LEU A 88 7.00 7.52 8.85
CA LEU A 88 6.53 6.59 9.87
C LEU A 88 7.64 5.68 10.42
N SER A 89 8.90 5.87 10.02
CA SER A 89 10.03 4.96 10.33
C SER A 89 10.19 4.54 11.81
N ARG A 90 9.73 5.37 12.75
CA ARG A 90 9.75 5.09 14.19
C ARG A 90 8.67 4.11 14.66
N THR A 91 7.54 4.06 13.98
CA THR A 91 6.36 3.28 14.37
C THR A 91 5.97 2.24 13.34
N ILE A 92 6.57 2.25 12.14
CA ILE A 92 6.19 1.42 11.00
C ILE A 92 6.07 -0.07 11.34
N GLU A 93 6.91 -0.60 12.24
CA GLU A 93 6.88 -1.98 12.72
C GLU A 93 5.54 -2.42 13.34
N GLN A 94 4.75 -1.47 13.84
CA GLN A 94 3.42 -1.74 14.37
C GLN A 94 2.47 -2.28 13.28
N LEU A 95 2.77 -2.05 11.99
CA LEU A 95 2.04 -2.68 10.89
C LEU A 95 2.20 -4.20 10.85
N ALA A 96 3.24 -4.78 11.48
CA ALA A 96 3.48 -6.23 11.46
C ALA A 96 2.27 -7.00 12.02
N ALA A 97 1.65 -6.48 13.09
CA ALA A 97 0.46 -7.09 13.69
C ALA A 97 -0.73 -7.13 12.72
N TYR A 98 -0.88 -6.12 11.86
CA TYR A 98 -1.90 -6.13 10.81
C TYR A 98 -1.51 -7.06 9.65
N ALA A 99 -0.23 -7.08 9.28
CA ALA A 99 0.28 -7.88 8.18
C ALA A 99 0.21 -9.41 8.43
N GLU A 100 0.16 -9.84 9.69
CA GLU A 100 -0.07 -11.25 10.06
C GLU A 100 -1.46 -11.75 9.64
N ASN A 101 -2.48 -10.89 9.66
CA ASN A 101 -3.84 -11.23 9.24
C ASN A 101 -4.53 -10.00 8.59
N PRO A 102 -4.13 -9.64 7.36
CA PRO A 102 -4.64 -8.47 6.70
C PRO A 102 -6.08 -8.68 6.23
N GLN A 103 -6.83 -7.58 6.10
CA GLN A 103 -8.16 -7.66 5.52
C GLN A 103 -8.06 -8.02 4.02
N PRO A 104 -8.62 -9.16 3.55
CA PRO A 104 -8.42 -9.61 2.17
C PRO A 104 -9.00 -8.67 1.11
N SER A 105 -10.03 -7.91 1.48
CA SER A 105 -10.67 -6.90 0.62
C SER A 105 -9.92 -5.56 0.60
N THR A 106 -8.76 -5.45 1.26
CA THR A 106 -7.98 -4.22 1.31
C THR A 106 -6.66 -4.40 0.58
N VAL A 107 -6.34 -3.45 -0.30
CA VAL A 107 -5.04 -3.31 -0.95
C VAL A 107 -4.31 -2.15 -0.30
N LEU A 108 -3.45 -2.45 0.66
CA LEU A 108 -2.63 -1.47 1.37
C LEU A 108 -1.29 -1.29 0.67
N VAL A 109 -1.03 -0.11 0.12
CA VAL A 109 0.21 0.24 -0.58
C VAL A 109 1.03 1.19 0.29
N ILE A 110 2.17 0.73 0.78
CA ILE A 110 3.10 1.54 1.60
C ILE A 110 4.24 2.01 0.71
N CYS A 111 4.33 3.32 0.46
CA CYS A 111 5.40 3.92 -0.35
C CYS A 111 6.51 4.45 0.58
N TYR A 112 7.47 3.59 0.94
CA TYR A 112 8.58 3.90 1.83
C TYR A 112 9.82 4.32 1.02
N LYS A 113 9.90 5.61 0.66
CA LYS A 113 10.92 6.11 -0.28
C LYS A 113 12.24 6.47 0.40
N TYR A 114 13.31 6.42 -0.39
CA TYR A 114 14.67 6.90 -0.08
C TYR A 114 15.35 6.21 1.10
N LYS A 115 14.72 5.14 1.62
CA LYS A 115 15.20 4.37 2.75
C LYS A 115 14.79 2.92 2.55
N LYS A 116 15.51 2.03 3.21
CA LYS A 116 15.12 0.63 3.38
C LYS A 116 14.77 0.42 4.83
N LEU A 117 13.80 -0.45 5.08
CA LEU A 117 13.54 -0.92 6.43
C LEU A 117 14.71 -1.80 6.87
N ASP A 118 15.12 -1.65 8.13
CA ASP A 118 16.15 -2.52 8.70
C ASP A 118 15.61 -3.96 8.73
N LYS A 119 16.32 -4.88 8.07
CA LYS A 119 15.90 -6.29 7.92
C LYS A 119 15.80 -7.05 9.24
N ARG A 120 16.31 -6.50 10.35
CA ARG A 120 16.16 -7.07 11.69
C ARG A 120 14.80 -6.76 12.33
N LYS A 121 14.05 -5.81 11.76
CA LYS A 121 12.71 -5.46 12.23
C LYS A 121 11.73 -6.56 11.82
N LYS A 122 10.67 -6.75 12.62
CA LYS A 122 9.68 -7.83 12.43
C LYS A 122 8.80 -7.65 11.17
N LEU A 123 8.87 -6.49 10.52
CA LEU A 123 8.04 -6.10 9.38
C LEU A 123 8.77 -6.28 8.05
#